data_AF-A0A969ZVM5-F1
#
_entry.id   AF-A0A969ZVM5-F1
#
_cell.length_a   1.000
_cell.length_b   1.000
_cell.length_c   1.000
_cell.angle_alpha   90.00
_cell.angle_beta   90.00
_cell.angle_gamma   90.00
#
_symmetry.space_group_name_H-M   'P 1'
#
loop_
_entity.id
_entity.type
_entity.pdbx_description
1 polymer ?
#
loop_
_entity_poly.entity_id
_entity_poly.type
_entity_poly.pdbx_seq_one_letter_code
_entity_poly.pdbx_strand_id
1 'polypeptide(L)'
;MRKGAYEIKIVRNFSAEEKRKIIGRVEKETDTISNQAKRLGIYPSTIWMWIQNYHTFGMDGLRPCPYTKYSEDVKAAAVSEYLSGAGSLREIS
;
A
#
# COMPACT_ATOMS: atom_id res chain seq x y z
N MET A 1 -11.97 21.02 -17.24
CA MET A 1 -12.97 21.10 -16.14
C MET A 1 -12.51 20.17 -15.02
N ARG A 2 -12.22 20.69 -13.83
CA ARG A 2 -11.81 19.90 -12.65
C ARG A 2 -13.07 19.51 -11.86
N LYS A 3 -13.32 18.20 -11.69
CA LYS A 3 -14.22 17.68 -10.65
C LYS A 3 -13.38 16.80 -9.73
N GLY A 4 -13.17 17.26 -8.50
CA GLY A 4 -12.74 16.40 -7.40
C GLY A 4 -13.85 15.43 -7.02
N ALA A 5 -13.48 14.25 -6.50
CA ALA A 5 -14.31 13.41 -5.61
C ALA A 5 -13.61 12.05 -5.34
N TYR A 6 -12.42 12.10 -4.77
CA TYR A 6 -11.96 11.04 -3.88
C TYR A 6 -10.88 11.65 -3.00
N GLU A 7 -11.32 12.36 -1.95
CA GLU A 7 -10.46 12.53 -0.79
C GLU A 7 -10.03 11.13 -0.37
N ILE A 8 -8.79 10.78 -0.72
CA ILE A 8 -8.17 9.56 -0.27
C ILE A 8 -8.13 9.73 1.25
N LYS A 9 -9.06 9.08 1.97
CA LYS A 9 -8.86 8.80 3.38
C LYS A 9 -7.71 7.81 3.44
N ILE A 10 -6.50 8.36 3.40
CA ILE A 10 -5.29 7.74 3.92
C ILE A 10 -5.69 7.20 5.31
N VAL A 11 -5.12 6.07 5.71
CA VAL A 11 -5.26 5.45 7.05
C VAL A 11 -6.38 4.42 7.31
N ARG A 12 -7.05 3.79 6.32
CA ARG A 12 -7.64 2.46 6.60
C ARG A 12 -6.65 1.35 6.27
N ASN A 13 -5.99 0.82 7.30
CA ASN A 13 -5.12 -0.35 7.17
C ASN A 13 -6.00 -1.61 7.17
N PHE A 14 -6.11 -2.28 6.03
CA PHE A 14 -6.85 -3.54 5.93
C PHE A 14 -5.96 -4.69 6.39
N SER A 15 -6.46 -5.48 7.34
CA SER A 15 -5.85 -6.75 7.71
C SER A 15 -5.86 -7.74 6.53
N ALA A 16 -4.98 -8.74 6.57
CA ALA A 16 -4.95 -9.79 5.55
C ALA A 16 -6.31 -10.52 5.45
N GLU A 17 -6.96 -10.76 6.60
CA GLU A 17 -8.28 -11.40 6.67
C GLU A 17 -9.39 -10.55 6.05
N GLU A 18 -9.40 -9.24 6.31
CA GLU A 18 -10.36 -8.33 5.67
C GLU A 18 -10.19 -8.32 4.14
N LYS A 19 -8.94 -8.26 3.66
CA LYS A 19 -8.65 -8.34 2.22
C LYS A 19 -9.11 -9.68 1.65
N ARG A 20 -8.87 -10.80 2.35
CA ARG A 20 -9.31 -12.13 1.89
C ARG A 20 -10.82 -12.23 1.76
N LYS A 21 -11.56 -11.67 2.72
CA LYS A 21 -13.03 -11.62 2.68
C LYS A 21 -13.56 -10.79 1.52
N ILE A 22 -12.88 -9.68 1.18
CA ILE A 22 -13.23 -8.85 0.02
C ILE A 22 -13.00 -9.62 -1.28
N ILE A 23 -11.83 -10.26 -1.43
CA ILE A 23 -11.50 -11.09 -2.60
C ILE A 23 -12.53 -12.21 -2.77
N GLY A 24 -12.89 -12.90 -1.68
CA GLY A 24 -13.86 -14.00 -1.74
C GLY A 24 -15.27 -13.57 -2.16
N ARG A 25 -15.65 -12.30 -1.95
CA ARG A 25 -16.92 -11.76 -2.47
C ARG A 25 -16.87 -11.53 -3.98
N VAL A 26 -15.72 -11.09 -4.48
CA VAL A 26 -15.49 -10.89 -5.91
C VAL A 26 -15.41 -12.23 -6.64
N GLU A 27 -14.70 -13.21 -6.08
CA GLU A 27 -14.57 -14.57 -6.66
C GLU A 27 -15.91 -15.31 -6.73
N LYS A 28 -16.80 -15.10 -5.75
CA LYS A 28 -18.15 -15.68 -5.76
C LYS A 28 -19.14 -14.93 -6.65
N GLU A 29 -18.68 -13.93 -7.40
CA GLU A 29 -19.48 -13.00 -8.22
C GLU A 29 -20.60 -12.28 -7.46
N THR A 30 -20.54 -12.31 -6.11
CA THR A 30 -21.55 -11.67 -5.25
C THR A 30 -21.45 -10.14 -5.24
N ASP A 31 -20.30 -9.62 -5.62
CA ASP A 31 -20.01 -8.19 -5.67
C ASP A 31 -18.93 -7.92 -6.74
N THR A 32 -19.02 -6.80 -7.46
CA THR A 32 -17.97 -6.37 -8.40
C THR A 32 -16.86 -5.60 -7.68
N ILE A 33 -15.66 -5.60 -8.25
CA ILE A 33 -14.51 -4.80 -7.77
C ILE A 33 -14.91 -3.34 -7.59
N SER A 34 -15.61 -2.76 -8.57
CA SER A 34 -16.07 -1.36 -8.54
C SER A 34 -17.03 -1.08 -7.39
N ASN A 35 -17.97 -1.99 -7.11
CA ASN A 35 -18.91 -1.84 -6.00
C ASN A 35 -18.21 -1.95 -4.64
N GLN A 36 -17.29 -2.90 -4.48
CA GLN A 36 -16.48 -3.01 -3.27
C GLN A 36 -15.62 -1.77 -3.05
N ALA A 37 -14.92 -1.31 -4.09
CA ALA A 37 -14.06 -0.14 -4.06
C ALA A 37 -14.84 1.12 -3.66
N LYS A 38 -16.03 1.32 -4.26
CA LYS A 38 -16.93 2.43 -3.90
C LYS A 38 -17.40 2.36 -2.45
N ARG A 39 -17.78 1.16 -1.96
CA ARG A 39 -18.23 0.96 -0.58
C ARG A 39 -17.12 1.19 0.44
N LEU A 40 -15.89 0.85 0.07
CA LEU A 40 -14.69 0.99 0.91
C LEU A 40 -14.03 2.36 0.78
N GLY A 41 -14.42 3.18 -0.21
CA GLY A 41 -13.78 4.46 -0.50
C GLY A 41 -12.34 4.34 -1.00
N ILE A 42 -12.00 3.22 -1.66
CA ILE A 42 -10.67 2.96 -2.22
C ILE A 42 -10.73 2.86 -3.74
N TYR A 43 -9.57 2.90 -4.39
CA TYR A 43 -9.51 2.69 -5.83
C TYR A 43 -9.78 1.22 -6.20
N PRO A 44 -10.51 0.94 -7.30
CA PRO A 44 -10.69 -0.41 -7.82
C PRO A 44 -9.38 -1.14 -8.08
N SER A 45 -8.33 -0.41 -8.52
CA SER A 45 -6.98 -0.94 -8.74
C SER A 45 -6.35 -1.53 -7.47
N THR A 46 -6.67 -1.00 -6.29
CA THR A 46 -6.19 -1.53 -5.01
C THR A 46 -6.72 -2.95 -4.75
N ILE A 47 -8.01 -3.16 -5.00
CA ILE A 47 -8.64 -4.48 -4.84
C ILE A 47 -8.09 -5.45 -5.90
N TRP A 48 -7.92 -4.99 -7.14
CA TRP A 48 -7.31 -5.80 -8.20
C TRP A 48 -5.89 -6.25 -7.82
N MET A 49 -5.07 -5.36 -7.26
CA MET A 49 -3.72 -5.68 -6.78
C MET A 49 -3.75 -6.70 -5.63
N TRP A 50 -4.71 -6.62 -4.71
CA TRP A 50 -4.87 -7.65 -3.67
C TRP A 50 -5.23 -9.02 -4.28
N ILE A 51 -6.11 -9.06 -5.27
CA ILE A 51 -6.46 -10.30 -5.99
C ILE A 51 -5.22 -10.91 -6.62
N GLN A 52 -4.44 -10.12 -7.38
CA GLN A 52 -3.20 -10.60 -8.02
C GLN A 52 -2.19 -11.11 -7.00
N ASN A 53 -1.94 -10.35 -5.93
CA ASN A 53 -1.00 -10.77 -4.89
C ASN A 53 -1.46 -12.05 -4.18
N TYR A 54 -2.77 -12.21 -3.98
CA TYR A 54 -3.32 -13.43 -3.40
C TYR A 54 -3.16 -14.64 -4.32
N HIS A 55 -3.36 -14.48 -5.64
CA HIS A 55 -3.12 -15.58 -6.58
C HIS A 55 -1.66 -15.99 -6.66
N THR A 56 -0.72 -15.03 -6.57
CA THR A 56 0.72 -15.32 -6.68
C THR A 56 1.32 -15.83 -5.38
N PHE A 57 0.93 -15.25 -4.24
CA PHE A 57 1.60 -15.46 -2.95
C PHE A 57 0.66 -15.97 -1.84
N GLY A 58 -0.60 -16.28 -2.15
CA GLY A 58 -1.59 -16.69 -1.17
C GLY A 58 -1.85 -15.61 -0.11
N MET A 59 -2.11 -16.03 1.14
CA MET A 59 -2.36 -15.12 2.26
C MET A 59 -1.16 -14.20 2.56
N ASP A 60 0.07 -14.62 2.28
CA ASP A 60 1.26 -13.78 2.47
C ASP A 60 1.25 -12.54 1.57
N GLY A 61 0.70 -12.63 0.36
CA GLY A 61 0.52 -11.50 -0.54
C GLY A 61 -0.47 -10.44 -0.05
N LEU A 62 -1.29 -10.77 0.96
CA LEU A 62 -2.25 -9.86 1.58
C LEU A 62 -1.76 -9.23 2.87
N ARG A 63 -0.65 -9.73 3.43
CA ARG A 63 -0.08 -9.19 4.66
C ARG A 63 0.32 -7.73 4.46
N PRO A 64 0.12 -6.88 5.47
CA PRO A 64 0.64 -5.53 5.41
C PRO A 64 2.16 -5.60 5.26
N CYS A 65 2.71 -4.91 4.26
CA CYS A 65 4.16 -4.78 4.15
C CYS A 65 4.68 -4.10 5.42
N PRO A 66 5.71 -4.65 6.08
CA PRO A 66 6.32 -4.04 7.25
C PRO A 66 6.89 -2.64 6.93
N TYR A 67 7.15 -2.35 5.65
CA TYR A 67 7.65 -1.07 5.15
C TYR A 67 6.64 0.10 5.14
N THR A 68 5.40 -0.10 5.60
CA THR A 68 4.39 0.97 5.67
C THR A 68 4.61 1.98 6.80
N LYS A 69 5.58 1.71 7.67
CA LYS A 69 6.24 2.75 8.45
C LYS A 69 7.74 2.63 8.20
N TYR A 70 8.27 3.41 7.27
CA TYR A 70 9.51 4.10 7.63
C TYR A 70 9.14 4.91 8.87
N SER A 71 9.42 4.39 10.06
CA SER A 71 9.29 5.18 11.29
C SER A 71 10.12 6.45 11.09
N GLU A 72 9.73 7.55 11.71
CA GLU A 72 10.44 8.83 11.59
C GLU A 72 11.95 8.64 11.82
N ASP A 73 12.31 7.67 12.66
CA ASP A 73 13.65 7.19 12.94
C ASP A 73 14.45 6.77 11.68
N VAL A 74 13.85 6.08 10.71
CA VAL A 74 14.55 5.66 9.49
C VAL A 74 14.79 6.86 8.55
N LYS A 75 13.88 7.83 8.53
CA LYS A 75 14.08 9.08 7.78
C LYS A 75 15.16 9.95 8.44
N ALA A 76 15.13 10.05 9.77
CA ALA A 76 16.12 10.79 10.54
C ALA A 76 17.51 10.16 10.40
N ALA A 77 17.61 8.83 10.40
CA ALA A 77 18.86 8.12 10.18
C ALA A 77 19.44 8.39 8.78
N ALA A 78 18.63 8.27 7.71
CA ALA A 78 19.10 8.53 6.34
C ALA A 78 19.48 10.01 6.10
N VAL A 79 18.74 10.96 6.69
CA VAL A 79 19.08 12.39 6.61
C VAL A 79 20.33 12.71 7.42
N SER A 80 20.46 12.12 8.62
CA SER A 80 21.66 12.27 9.44
C SER A 80 22.88 11.65 8.77
N GLU A 81 22.76 10.48 8.15
CA GLU A 81 23.86 9.82 7.44
C GLU A 81 24.33 10.67 6.25
N TYR A 82 23.38 11.20 5.46
CA TYR A 82 23.65 12.11 4.35
C TYR A 82 24.32 13.42 4.80
N LEU A 83 23.85 14.03 5.90
CA LEU A 83 24.41 15.27 6.44
C LEU A 83 25.72 15.06 7.23
N SER A 84 25.98 13.84 7.72
CA SER A 84 27.17 13.49 8.48
C SER A 84 28.42 13.25 7.61
N GLY A 85 28.27 13.26 6.28
CA GLY A 85 29.42 13.23 5.36
C GLY A 85 30.28 11.97 5.43
N ALA A 86 29.78 10.87 6.00
CA ALA A 86 30.52 9.63 6.21
C ALA A 86 30.57 8.71 4.96
N GLY A 87 30.30 9.25 3.77
CA GLY A 87 30.54 8.60 2.49
C GLY A 87 31.50 9.47 1.68
N SER A 88 32.79 9.23 1.82
CA SER A 88 33.85 10.03 1.19
C SER A 88 33.70 10.15 -0.34
N LEU A 89 33.57 11.37 -0.86
CA LEU A 89 34.06 11.72 -2.19
C LEU A 89 35.55 12.05 -2.03
N ARG A 90 36.38 11.01 -1.91
CA ARG A 90 37.83 11.18 -1.78
C ARG A 90 38.36 11.75 -3.11
N GLU A 91 39.03 12.91 -3.02
CA GLU A 91 39.80 13.57 -4.09
C GLU A 91 39.06 13.79 -5.42
N ILE A 92 38.42 14.95 -5.55
CA ILE A 92 38.37 15.61 -6.85
C ILE A 92 39.07 16.95 -6.64
N SER A 93 40.25 17.06 -7.25
CA SER A 93 41.10 18.26 -7.32
C SER A 93 40.37 19.45 -7.91
#